data_AF-A0A6I9YXK8-F1
#
_entry.id   AF-A0A6I9YXK8-F1
#
_cell.length_a   1.000
_cell.length_b   1.000
_cell.length_c   1.000
_cell.angle_alpha   90.00
_cell.angle_beta   90.00
_cell.angle_gamma   90.00
#
_symmetry.space_group_name_H-M   'P 1'
#
loop_
_entity.id
_entity.type
_entity.pdbx_description
1 polymer ?
#
loop_
_entity_poly.entity_id
_entity_poly.type
_entity_poly.pdbx_seq_one_letter_code
_entity_poly.pdbx_strand_id
1 'polypeptide(L)'
;MANSSSLHSLKYFYISASDPSQGLPHFVVWGYVDSQLFTLYDSSSRMFQPRASWMEKAEKDYWDTQSQIGHVTEDVYRAALETLRSRHNQSKVLVSVVGY
;
A
#
# COMPACT_ATOMS: atom_id res chain seq x y z
N MET A 1 -18.67 -33.03 -12.30
CA MET A 1 -17.53 -32.28 -11.74
C MET A 1 -17.99 -30.84 -11.61
N ALA A 2 -18.11 -30.31 -10.39
CA ALA A 2 -18.59 -28.94 -10.18
C ALA A 2 -17.48 -27.96 -10.61
N ASN A 3 -17.81 -27.02 -11.52
CA ASN A 3 -16.98 -25.86 -11.77
C ASN A 3 -17.02 -24.99 -10.51
N SER A 4 -16.06 -25.17 -9.61
CA SER A 4 -15.84 -24.20 -8.54
C SER A 4 -15.33 -22.93 -9.20
N SER A 5 -16.17 -21.90 -9.31
CA SER A 5 -15.69 -20.55 -9.60
C SER A 5 -14.71 -20.19 -8.50
N SER A 6 -13.40 -20.23 -8.81
CA SER A 6 -12.39 -19.75 -7.88
C SER A 6 -12.69 -18.28 -7.61
N LEU A 7 -12.99 -17.93 -6.36
CA LEU A 7 -13.13 -16.54 -5.97
C LEU A 7 -11.72 -15.95 -5.95
N HIS A 8 -11.45 -15.05 -6.89
CA HIS A 8 -10.23 -14.26 -6.87
C HIS A 8 -10.38 -13.12 -5.86
N SER A 9 -9.31 -12.78 -5.15
CA SER A 9 -9.32 -11.68 -4.17
C SER A 9 -8.13 -10.75 -4.37
N LEU A 10 -8.40 -9.44 -4.33
CA LEU A 10 -7.38 -8.39 -4.38
C LEU A 10 -7.37 -7.65 -3.04
N LYS A 11 -6.21 -7.60 -2.38
CA LYS A 11 -6.06 -6.96 -1.06
C LYS A 11 -4.90 -6.00 -1.05
N TYR A 12 -5.15 -4.80 -0.53
CA TYR A 12 -4.12 -3.82 -0.24
C TYR A 12 -3.99 -3.59 1.26
N PHE A 13 -2.75 -3.63 1.74
CA PHE A 13 -2.39 -3.32 3.12
C PHE A 13 -1.58 -2.05 3.14
N TYR A 14 -2.02 -1.09 3.95
CA TYR A 14 -1.35 0.20 4.10
C TYR A 14 -0.82 0.31 5.52
N ILE A 15 0.44 0.67 5.65
CA ILE A 15 1.04 1.04 6.93
C ILE A 15 1.53 2.47 6.82
N SER A 16 1.20 3.28 7.82
CA SER A 16 1.76 4.62 7.96
C SER A 16 2.19 4.86 9.41
N ALA A 17 3.37 5.44 9.57
CA ALA A 17 3.94 5.77 10.87
C ALA A 17 4.18 7.29 10.96
N SER A 18 3.81 7.88 12.09
CA SER A 18 3.99 9.32 12.33
C SER A 18 5.43 9.73 12.65
N ASP A 19 6.28 8.76 12.97
CA ASP A 19 7.66 9.00 13.37
C ASP A 19 8.60 7.98 12.69
N PRO A 20 9.36 8.40 11.66
CA PRO A 20 10.31 7.54 10.98
C PRO A 20 11.59 7.26 11.81
N SER A 21 11.77 7.90 12.98
CA SER A 21 12.95 7.70 13.83
C SER A 21 13.10 6.26 14.37
N GLN A 22 12.06 5.42 14.24
CA GLN A 22 12.10 4.01 14.63
C GLN A 22 12.62 3.08 13.52
N GLY A 23 13.16 3.62 12.42
CA GLY A 23 13.65 2.83 11.29
C GLY A 23 12.54 2.22 10.44
N LEU A 24 11.29 2.65 10.66
CA LEU A 24 10.13 2.25 9.87
C LEU A 24 9.90 3.27 8.75
N PRO A 25 9.65 2.81 7.50
CA PRO A 25 9.19 3.69 6.44
C PRO A 25 7.89 4.39 6.85
N HIS A 26 7.79 5.69 6.57
CA HIS A 26 6.64 6.49 7.00
C HIS A 26 5.35 6.08 6.28
N PHE A 27 5.45 5.44 5.11
CA PHE A 27 4.31 4.85 4.41
C PHE A 27 4.72 3.68 3.51
N VAL A 28 3.96 2.57 3.57
CA VAL A 28 4.15 1.37 2.74
C VAL A 28 2.81 0.81 2.30
N VAL A 29 2.75 0.31 1.07
CA VAL A 29 1.57 -0.39 0.53
C VAL A 29 1.97 -1.76 -0.02
N TRP A 30 1.31 -2.82 0.44
CA TRP A 30 1.43 -4.15 -0.16
C TRP A 30 0.16 -4.52 -0.91
N GLY A 31 0.29 -4.96 -2.17
CA GLY A 31 -0.81 -5.50 -2.96
C GLY A 31 -0.70 -7.01 -3.13
N TYR A 32 -1.78 -7.73 -2.81
CA TYR A 32 -1.89 -9.18 -2.94
C TYR A 32 -3.03 -9.57 -3.87
N VAL A 33 -2.77 -10.51 -4.78
CA VAL A 33 -3.79 -11.23 -5.55
C VAL A 33 -3.76 -12.69 -5.08
N ASP A 34 -4.88 -13.22 -4.60
CA ASP A 34 -4.99 -14.62 -4.15
C ASP A 34 -3.92 -15.03 -3.13
N SER A 35 -3.54 -14.10 -2.25
CA SER A 35 -2.46 -14.25 -1.24
C SER A 35 -1.03 -14.20 -1.79
N GLN A 36 -0.84 -13.94 -3.09
CA GLN A 36 0.47 -13.68 -3.69
C GLN A 36 0.76 -12.18 -3.72
N LEU A 37 1.87 -11.75 -3.11
CA LEU A 37 2.34 -10.37 -3.20
C LEU A 37 2.74 -10.07 -4.65
N PHE A 38 2.08 -9.10 -5.28
CA PHE A 38 2.37 -8.73 -6.67
C PHE A 38 3.02 -7.35 -6.79
N THR A 39 2.82 -6.48 -5.81
CA THR A 39 3.35 -5.11 -5.83
C THR A 39 3.65 -4.57 -4.43
N LEU A 40 4.63 -3.67 -4.35
CA LEU A 40 5.03 -2.94 -3.15
C LEU A 40 5.25 -1.46 -3.48
N TYR A 41 4.63 -0.54 -2.73
CA TYR A 41 5.03 0.86 -2.67
C TYR A 41 5.81 1.12 -1.39
N ASP A 42 6.94 1.80 -1.50
CA ASP A 42 7.72 2.30 -0.38
C ASP A 42 7.89 3.81 -0.52
N SER A 43 7.68 4.54 0.57
CA SER A 43 7.78 6.00 0.53
C SER A 43 9.21 6.54 0.40
N SER A 44 10.22 5.69 0.56
CA SER A 44 11.63 6.02 0.30
C SER A 44 11.92 6.07 -1.19
N SER A 45 11.37 5.13 -1.98
CA SER A 45 11.49 5.13 -3.44
C SER A 45 10.41 5.97 -4.11
N ARG A 46 9.27 6.16 -3.43
CA ARG A 46 8.06 6.79 -3.97
C ARG A 46 7.67 6.15 -5.31
N MET A 47 7.74 4.83 -5.39
CA MET A 47 7.39 4.08 -6.61
C MET A 47 6.80 2.72 -6.22
N PHE A 48 5.80 2.27 -6.98
CA PHE A 48 5.38 0.87 -6.93
C PHE A 48 6.37 -0.02 -7.69
N GLN A 49 6.73 -1.14 -7.08
CA GLN A 49 7.67 -2.11 -7.61
C GLN A 49 6.97 -3.46 -7.82
N PRO A 50 7.15 -4.12 -8.98
CA PRO A 50 6.67 -5.48 -9.18
C PRO A 50 7.36 -6.43 -8.20
N ARG A 51 6.57 -7.32 -7.61
CA ARG A 51 7.03 -8.42 -6.74
C ARG A 51 6.70 -9.81 -7.28
N ALA A 52 5.89 -9.87 -8.34
CA ALA A 52 5.61 -11.08 -9.07
C ALA A 52 6.09 -10.98 -10.53
N SER A 53 6.62 -12.08 -11.07
CA SER A 53 7.17 -12.15 -12.43
C SER A 53 6.15 -11.81 -13.52
N TRP A 54 4.87 -12.07 -13.28
CA TRP A 54 3.80 -11.71 -14.22
C TRP A 54 3.52 -10.20 -14.25
N MET A 55 3.91 -9.46 -13.21
CA MET A 55 3.79 -7.99 -13.15
C MET A 55 4.99 -7.27 -13.78
N GLU A 56 6.14 -7.92 -13.95
CA GLU A 56 7.31 -7.32 -14.60
C GLU A 56 7.04 -6.94 -16.07
N LYS A 57 6.05 -7.60 -16.69
CA LYS A 57 5.61 -7.33 -18.06
C LYS A 57 4.61 -6.17 -18.16
N ALA A 58 4.16 -5.61 -17.03
CA ALA A 58 3.25 -4.48 -17.05
C ALA A 58 3.95 -3.24 -17.63
N GLU A 59 3.18 -2.45 -18.38
CA GLU A 59 3.69 -1.26 -19.05
C GLU A 59 4.14 -0.18 -18.06
N LYS A 60 5.08 0.65 -18.48
CA LYS A 60 5.58 1.76 -17.65
C LYS A 60 4.45 2.69 -17.21
N ASP A 61 3.52 3.00 -18.11
CA ASP A 61 2.38 3.89 -17.84
C ASP A 61 1.48 3.36 -16.72
N TYR A 62 1.35 2.04 -16.59
CA TYR A 62 0.65 1.42 -15.47
C TYR A 62 1.36 1.72 -14.15
N TRP A 63 2.69 1.51 -14.08
CA TRP A 63 3.48 1.76 -12.88
C TRP A 63 3.55 3.24 -12.50
N ASP A 64 3.61 4.13 -13.49
CA ASP A 64 3.59 5.58 -13.28
C ASP A 64 2.24 6.00 -12.69
N THR A 65 1.13 5.47 -13.23
CA THR A 65 -0.22 5.71 -12.70
C THR A 65 -0.39 5.18 -11.27
N GLN A 66 0.07 3.95 -11.00
CA GLN A 66 0.02 3.38 -9.65
C GLN A 66 0.84 4.22 -8.68
N SER A 67 2.04 4.68 -9.07
CA SER A 67 2.91 5.50 -8.22
C SER A 67 2.26 6.84 -7.89
N GLN A 68 1.58 7.47 -8.84
CA GLN A 68 0.81 8.68 -8.59
C GLN A 68 -0.34 8.47 -7.59
N ILE A 69 -1.05 7.34 -7.69
CA ILE A 69 -2.08 6.95 -6.71
C ILE A 69 -1.43 6.73 -5.34
N GLY A 70 -0.26 6.10 -5.29
CA GLY A 70 0.55 5.92 -4.10
C GLY A 70 0.86 7.25 -3.40
N HIS A 71 1.26 8.28 -4.15
CA HIS A 71 1.53 9.62 -3.60
C HIS A 71 0.30 10.27 -2.97
N VAL A 72 -0.83 10.25 -3.68
CA VAL A 72 -2.08 10.82 -3.16
C VAL A 72 -2.51 10.08 -1.90
N THR A 73 -2.35 8.75 -1.87
CA THR A 73 -2.69 7.94 -0.69
C THR A 73 -1.77 8.26 0.48
N GLU A 74 -0.46 8.36 0.25
CA GLU A 74 0.53 8.75 1.26
C GLU A 74 0.19 10.09 1.91
N ASP A 75 -0.19 11.10 1.10
CA ASP A 75 -0.58 12.42 1.57
C ASP A 75 -1.84 12.38 2.45
N VAL A 76 -2.83 11.56 2.09
CA VAL A 76 -4.06 11.36 2.88
C VAL A 76 -3.74 10.72 4.23
N TYR A 77 -2.89 9.68 4.27
CA TYR A 77 -2.50 9.04 5.53
C TYR A 77 -1.67 9.97 6.42
N ARG A 78 -0.79 10.78 5.85
CA ARG A 78 -0.05 11.81 6.58
C ARG A 78 -1.00 12.79 7.27
N ALA A 79 -1.98 13.34 6.53
CA ALA A 79 -2.97 14.26 7.09
C ALA A 79 -3.85 13.59 8.17
N ALA A 80 -4.21 12.32 7.98
CA ALA A 80 -4.95 11.55 8.97
C ALA A 80 -4.15 11.35 10.25
N LEU A 81 -2.86 11.03 10.15
CA LEU A 81 -1.96 10.89 11.31
C LEU A 81 -1.77 12.20 12.06
N GLU A 82 -1.60 13.32 11.35
CA GLU A 82 -1.52 14.66 11.98
C GLU A 82 -2.79 14.99 12.75
N THR A 83 -3.95 14.68 12.16
CA THR A 83 -5.25 14.87 12.80
C THR A 83 -5.39 14.00 14.05
N LEU A 84 -5.00 12.73 13.99
CA LEU A 84 -5.04 11.82 15.14
C LEU A 84 -4.09 12.24 16.26
N ARG A 85 -2.89 12.70 15.90
CA ARG A 85 -1.90 13.23 16.84
C ARG A 85 -2.44 14.44 17.59
N SER A 86 -3.08 15.37 16.87
CA SER A 86 -3.71 16.56 17.44
C SER A 86 -4.89 16.22 18.36
N ARG A 87 -5.75 15.27 17.96
CA ARG A 87 -6.99 14.95 18.69
C ARG A 87 -6.80 14.03 19.90
N HIS A 88 -5.88 13.08 19.80
CA HIS A 88 -5.76 12.02 20.82
C HIS A 88 -4.42 12.05 21.57
N ASN A 89 -3.52 12.97 21.24
CA ASN A 89 -2.13 12.94 21.71
C ASN A 89 -1.48 11.55 21.50
N GLN A 90 -1.94 10.82 20.48
CA GLN A 90 -1.50 9.47 20.11
C GLN A 90 -0.54 9.54 18.92
N SER A 91 0.57 8.81 18.99
CA SER A 91 1.72 8.98 18.10
C SER A 91 2.34 7.65 17.69
N LYS A 92 1.53 6.68 17.22
CA LYS A 92 2.03 5.31 17.01
C LYS A 92 1.95 4.86 15.56
N VAL A 93 0.88 4.22 15.09
CA VAL A 93 0.82 3.64 13.73
C VAL A 93 -0.62 3.55 13.25
N LEU A 94 -0.85 3.80 11.96
CA LEU A 94 -2.08 3.43 11.27
C LEU A 94 -1.84 2.22 10.36
N VAL A 95 -2.68 1.21 10.48
CA VAL A 95 -2.73 0.06 9.58
C VAL A 95 -4.15 -0.05 9.03
N SER A 96 -4.29 -0.17 7.72
CA SER A 96 -5.59 -0.41 7.09
C SER A 96 -5.50 -1.51 6.04
N VAL A 97 -6.65 -2.17 5.83
CA VAL A 97 -6.81 -3.21 4.82
C VAL A 97 -7.99 -2.82 3.95
N VAL A 98 -7.76 -2.70 2.65
CA VAL A 98 -8.84 -2.51 1.66
C VAL A 98 -8.84 -3.75 0.77
N GLY A 99 -9.97 -4.47 0.76
CA GLY A 99 -10.18 -5.64 -0.09
C GLY A 99 -11.23 -5.35 -1.16
N TYR A 100 -10.99 -5.83 -2.37
CA TYR A 100 -11.95 -5.88 -3.48
C TYR A 100 -12.08 -7.31 -3.99
#